data_AF-A0A7C3WI69-F1
#
_entry.id   AF-A0A7C3WI69-F1
#
_cell.length_a   1.000
_cell.length_b   1.000
_cell.length_c   1.000
_cell.angle_alpha   90.00
_cell.angle_beta   90.00
_cell.angle_gamma   90.00
#
_symmetry.space_group_name_H-M   'P 1'
#
loop_
_entity.id
_entity.type
_entity.pdbx_description
1 polymer ?
#
loop_
_entity_poly.entity_id
_entity_poly.type
_entity_poly.pdbx_seq_one_letter_code
_entity_poly.pdbx_strand_id
1 'polypeptide(L)'
;MDRREFLKKAAALGLAAGVGKWLTLPEELWAMAPDDKPQPIIAKVEGDKWAQITGEAIQKLGGMKKFVNPGETVVVKPNMAWDRPPEMAANAHPAVVRQVVELCLEAGAKQVKVLDHTCHDARKAYASSGIQAAVEAIKDPRVRVEFVDERRFVEVRAEKAKSLKKWYYYKDILEADRFLNIPVAKHHSEARLTMCLKNMMGAIGGWRGRCHVGLHQNIADMNLVLRPDLHVLDCTRILVRNGPTGGRIEDVEVKNLVLAGPDPVALDAFGATLFGLKPGDIGYISKAYELNRGEMDLNKIRLV
;
A
#
# COMPACT_ATOMS: atom_id res chain seq x y z
N MET A 1 3.26 -16.72 -8.79
CA MET A 1 4.59 -17.19 -8.33
C MET A 1 4.85 -16.52 -6.99
N ASP A 2 5.28 -17.27 -5.97
CA ASP A 2 5.53 -16.71 -4.63
C ASP A 2 6.76 -15.79 -4.63
N ARG A 3 6.61 -14.59 -4.05
CA ARG A 3 7.62 -13.50 -4.08
C ARG A 3 8.95 -13.94 -3.44
N ARG A 4 8.89 -14.73 -2.38
CA ARG A 4 10.07 -15.22 -1.64
C ARG A 4 10.73 -16.39 -2.34
N GLU A 5 9.98 -17.37 -2.82
CA GLU A 5 10.53 -18.47 -3.62
C GLU A 5 11.23 -17.96 -4.88
N PHE A 6 10.69 -16.90 -5.49
CA PHE A 6 11.34 -16.23 -6.60
C PHE A 6 12.71 -15.63 -6.20
N LEU A 7 12.75 -14.85 -5.11
CA LEU A 7 14.01 -14.27 -4.60
C LEU A 7 15.06 -15.34 -4.26
N LYS A 8 14.64 -16.47 -3.67
CA LYS A 8 15.54 -17.60 -3.37
C LYS A 8 16.12 -18.23 -4.64
N LYS A 9 15.30 -18.46 -5.65
CA LYS A 9 15.74 -19.05 -6.93
C LYS A 9 16.73 -18.14 -7.65
N ALA A 10 16.50 -16.83 -7.63
CA ALA A 10 17.43 -15.87 -8.21
C ALA A 10 18.75 -15.76 -7.43
N ALA A 11 18.70 -15.82 -6.09
CA ALA A 11 19.92 -15.88 -5.28
C ALA A 11 20.73 -17.17 -5.52
N ALA A 12 20.06 -18.32 -5.71
CA ALA A 12 20.70 -19.59 -6.05
C ALA A 12 21.35 -19.56 -7.44
N LEU A 13 20.71 -18.94 -8.44
CA LEU A 13 21.28 -18.70 -9.77
C LEU A 13 22.52 -17.80 -9.70
N GLY A 14 22.49 -16.74 -8.88
CA GLY A 14 23.64 -15.86 -8.65
C GLY A 14 24.84 -16.55 -7.98
N LEU A 15 24.59 -17.58 -7.16
CA LEU A 15 25.65 -18.39 -6.54
C LEU A 15 26.31 -19.37 -7.53
N ALA A 16 25.57 -19.87 -8.52
CA ALA A 16 26.10 -20.77 -9.54
C ALA A 16 27.06 -20.07 -10.52
N ALA A 17 26.96 -18.74 -10.67
CA ALA A 17 27.78 -17.97 -11.59
C ALA A 17 29.21 -17.67 -11.08
N GLY A 18 29.51 -17.93 -9.79
CA GLY A 18 30.85 -17.76 -9.21
C GLY A 18 31.35 -16.30 -9.14
N VAL A 19 32.09 -15.99 -8.07
CA VAL A 19 32.79 -14.70 -7.81
C VAL A 19 31.94 -13.58 -7.18
N GLY A 20 32.01 -13.48 -5.84
CA GLY A 20 32.68 -12.33 -5.21
C GLY A 20 32.08 -10.92 -5.31
N LYS A 21 30.78 -10.74 -5.61
CA LYS A 21 30.07 -9.47 -5.34
C LYS A 21 29.01 -9.68 -4.27
N TRP A 22 29.32 -9.22 -3.06
CA TRP A 22 28.35 -9.11 -1.97
C TRP A 22 27.09 -8.35 -2.46
N LEU A 23 25.94 -9.01 -2.42
CA LEU A 23 24.60 -8.42 -2.35
C LEU A 23 24.19 -7.42 -3.47
N THR A 24 24.70 -7.55 -4.69
CA THR A 24 23.97 -7.05 -5.85
C THR A 24 22.93 -8.11 -6.22
N LEU A 25 21.67 -7.88 -5.86
CA LEU A 25 20.53 -8.59 -6.46
C LEU A 25 20.80 -8.64 -7.99
N PRO A 26 20.90 -9.82 -8.63
CA PRO A 26 21.17 -9.89 -10.06
C PRO A 26 20.18 -9.01 -10.82
N GLU A 27 20.65 -8.31 -11.86
CA GLU A 27 19.81 -7.45 -12.72
C GLU A 27 18.54 -8.18 -13.22
N GLU A 28 18.60 -9.51 -13.27
CA GLU A 28 17.54 -10.43 -13.67
C GLU A 28 16.38 -10.58 -12.67
N LEU A 29 16.50 -10.05 -11.43
CA LEU A 29 15.40 -10.09 -10.45
C LEU A 29 14.22 -9.16 -10.78
N TRP A 30 14.36 -8.27 -11.77
CA TRP A 30 13.41 -7.18 -12.00
C TRP A 30 12.44 -7.34 -13.16
N ALA A 31 12.42 -8.50 -13.81
CA ALA A 31 11.35 -8.85 -14.74
C ALA A 31 10.09 -9.44 -14.07
N MET A 32 10.05 -9.63 -12.75
CA MET A 32 9.24 -10.73 -12.18
C MET A 32 8.19 -10.34 -11.13
N ALA A 33 7.19 -9.61 -11.60
CA ALA A 33 5.81 -9.88 -11.20
C ALA A 33 5.02 -10.13 -12.49
N PRO A 34 3.96 -10.97 -12.49
CA PRO A 34 3.20 -11.29 -13.70
C PRO A 34 2.98 -10.01 -14.51
N ASP A 35 3.32 -10.05 -15.81
CA ASP A 35 3.04 -8.93 -16.72
C ASP A 35 1.52 -8.70 -16.82
N ASP A 36 0.72 -9.64 -16.33
CA ASP A 36 -0.73 -9.57 -16.24
C ASP A 36 -1.15 -8.36 -15.42
N LYS A 37 -1.80 -7.44 -16.14
CA LYS A 37 -2.55 -6.32 -15.58
C LYS A 37 -3.48 -6.87 -14.48
N PRO A 38 -3.50 -6.27 -13.28
CA PRO A 38 -4.41 -6.71 -12.23
C PRO A 38 -5.85 -6.64 -12.75
N GLN A 39 -6.69 -7.56 -12.26
CA GLN A 39 -8.10 -7.55 -12.62
C GLN A 39 -8.74 -6.26 -12.10
N PRO A 40 -9.42 -5.46 -12.94
CA PRO A 40 -9.99 -4.18 -12.55
C PRO A 40 -11.32 -4.38 -11.79
N ILE A 41 -11.26 -5.12 -10.68
CA ILE A 41 -12.39 -5.42 -9.80
C ILE A 41 -12.25 -4.65 -8.49
N ILE A 42 -13.32 -4.00 -8.08
CA ILE A 42 -13.40 -3.26 -6.82
C ILE A 42 -14.61 -3.76 -6.04
N ALA A 43 -14.38 -4.29 -4.85
CA ALA A 43 -15.44 -4.47 -3.88
C ALA A 43 -15.79 -3.13 -3.24
N LYS A 44 -17.07 -2.75 -3.33
CA LYS A 44 -17.61 -1.52 -2.73
C LYS A 44 -18.57 -1.88 -1.63
N VAL A 45 -18.29 -1.43 -0.39
CA VAL A 45 -19.17 -1.68 0.76
C VAL A 45 -19.32 -0.42 1.59
N GLU A 46 -20.55 -0.04 1.86
CA GLU A 46 -20.94 1.12 2.67
C GLU A 46 -21.53 0.68 4.01
N GLY A 47 -21.21 1.39 5.10
CA GLY A 47 -21.71 1.13 6.45
C GLY A 47 -20.88 1.82 7.55
N ASP A 48 -21.51 2.02 8.70
CA ASP A 48 -20.92 2.72 9.86
C ASP A 48 -20.09 1.79 10.78
N LYS A 49 -20.25 0.48 10.63
CA LYS A 49 -19.42 -0.54 11.30
C LYS A 49 -18.18 -0.85 10.46
N TRP A 50 -17.17 0.02 10.55
CA TRP A 50 -15.99 -0.01 9.65
C TRP A 50 -15.19 -1.32 9.63
N ALA A 51 -15.07 -2.02 10.75
CA ALA A 51 -14.47 -3.35 10.77
C ALA A 51 -15.31 -4.36 9.97
N GLN A 52 -16.63 -4.37 10.17
CA GLN A 52 -17.54 -5.26 9.46
C GLN A 52 -17.50 -5.02 7.94
N ILE A 53 -17.65 -3.77 7.48
CA ILE A 53 -17.65 -3.48 6.03
C ILE A 53 -16.29 -3.74 5.38
N THR A 54 -15.19 -3.66 6.15
CA THR A 54 -13.87 -4.06 5.68
C THR A 54 -13.82 -5.58 5.42
N GLY A 55 -14.35 -6.37 6.35
CA GLY A 55 -14.45 -7.82 6.18
C GLY A 55 -15.35 -8.21 5.02
N GLU A 56 -16.51 -7.56 4.88
CA GLU A 56 -17.44 -7.78 3.77
C GLU A 56 -16.82 -7.43 2.41
N ALA A 57 -16.08 -6.31 2.31
CA ALA A 57 -15.40 -5.92 1.07
C ALA A 57 -14.38 -6.98 0.64
N ILE A 58 -13.59 -7.50 1.58
CA ILE A 58 -12.63 -8.59 1.31
C ILE A 58 -13.37 -9.89 0.96
N GLN A 59 -14.48 -10.19 1.63
CA GLN A 59 -15.29 -11.37 1.35
C GLN A 59 -15.88 -11.34 -0.07
N LYS A 60 -16.35 -10.19 -0.56
CA LYS A 60 -16.82 -10.00 -1.95
C LYS A 60 -15.76 -10.28 -3.00
N LEU A 61 -14.47 -10.14 -2.65
CA LEU A 61 -13.35 -10.48 -3.52
C LEU A 61 -12.99 -11.98 -3.52
N GLY A 62 -13.65 -12.79 -2.68
CA GLY A 62 -13.37 -14.20 -2.47
C GLY A 62 -12.74 -14.52 -1.11
N GLY A 63 -12.70 -13.55 -0.19
CA GLY A 63 -12.15 -13.72 1.16
C GLY A 63 -10.63 -13.61 1.23
N MET A 64 -10.10 -13.47 2.44
CA MET A 64 -8.65 -13.25 2.65
C MET A 64 -7.79 -14.44 2.17
N LYS A 65 -8.33 -15.67 2.21
CA LYS A 65 -7.65 -16.89 1.74
C LYS A 65 -7.30 -16.87 0.25
N LYS A 66 -7.90 -15.99 -0.55
CA LYS A 66 -7.52 -15.77 -1.96
C LYS A 66 -6.18 -15.02 -2.08
N PHE A 67 -5.83 -14.23 -1.07
CA PHE A 67 -4.64 -13.39 -1.06
C PHE A 67 -3.55 -13.97 -0.15
N VAL A 68 -3.92 -14.51 1.01
CA VAL A 68 -2.99 -15.05 2.01
C VAL A 68 -3.18 -16.55 2.14
N ASN A 69 -2.09 -17.32 1.95
CA ASN A 69 -2.08 -18.75 2.18
C ASN A 69 -1.57 -19.09 3.59
N PRO A 70 -1.94 -20.26 4.14
CA PRO A 70 -1.40 -20.73 5.40
C PRO A 70 0.13 -20.80 5.40
N GLY A 71 0.75 -20.35 6.49
CA GLY A 71 2.21 -20.40 6.67
C GLY A 71 2.98 -19.19 6.15
N GLU A 72 2.32 -18.25 5.46
CA GLU A 72 2.95 -17.07 4.86
C GLU A 72 3.26 -15.97 5.89
N THR A 73 4.34 -15.23 5.65
CA THR A 73 4.64 -13.95 6.28
C THR A 73 4.02 -12.82 5.46
N VAL A 74 3.13 -12.06 6.10
CA VAL A 74 2.39 -10.96 5.50
C VAL A 74 2.92 -9.64 6.04
N VAL A 75 3.24 -8.70 5.16
CA VAL A 75 3.46 -7.29 5.53
C VAL A 75 2.20 -6.50 5.19
N VAL A 76 1.63 -5.84 6.20
CA VAL A 76 0.51 -4.91 6.06
C VAL A 76 1.05 -3.50 6.23
N LYS A 77 0.93 -2.69 5.17
CA LYS A 77 1.29 -1.28 5.20
C LYS A 77 0.05 -0.40 5.16
N PRO A 78 -0.40 0.13 6.29
CA PRO A 78 -1.40 1.20 6.29
C PRO A 78 -0.76 2.55 5.94
N ASN A 79 -1.58 3.59 5.80
CA ASN A 79 -1.08 4.94 5.98
C ASN A 79 -1.14 5.30 7.46
N MET A 80 0.01 5.42 8.12
CA MET A 80 0.15 5.84 9.52
C MET A 80 1.31 6.83 9.71
N ALA A 81 1.51 7.69 8.70
CA ALA A 81 2.70 8.52 8.57
C ALA A 81 2.67 9.82 9.38
N TRP A 82 1.53 10.16 9.99
CA TRP A 82 1.27 11.47 10.58
C TRP A 82 0.91 11.37 12.05
N ASP A 83 1.47 12.27 12.86
CA ASP A 83 1.10 12.44 14.27
C ASP A 83 -0.27 13.13 14.39
N ARG A 84 -1.33 12.35 14.13
CA ARG A 84 -2.72 12.83 14.04
C ARG A 84 -3.69 11.77 14.53
N PRO A 85 -4.73 12.16 15.27
CA PRO A 85 -5.74 11.22 15.75
C PRO A 85 -6.68 10.75 14.62
N PRO A 86 -7.39 9.63 14.79
CA PRO A 86 -8.22 9.02 13.74
C PRO A 86 -9.27 9.97 13.12
N GLU A 87 -9.80 10.90 13.92
CA GLU A 87 -10.84 11.85 13.51
C GLU A 87 -10.36 12.78 12.40
N MET A 88 -9.04 13.01 12.28
CA MET A 88 -8.45 13.90 11.29
C MET A 88 -8.35 13.31 9.88
N ALA A 89 -8.65 12.01 9.71
CA ALA A 89 -8.53 11.30 8.43
C ALA A 89 -7.17 11.50 7.72
N ALA A 90 -6.11 11.76 8.50
CA ALA A 90 -4.75 11.87 7.99
C ALA A 90 -4.08 10.51 7.85
N ASN A 91 -4.55 9.50 8.58
CA ASN A 91 -4.07 8.12 8.57
C ASN A 91 -5.27 7.19 8.30
N ALA A 92 -4.99 5.93 7.96
CA ALA A 92 -6.01 4.90 7.87
C ALA A 92 -6.67 4.65 9.23
N HIS A 93 -7.94 4.28 9.22
CA HIS A 93 -8.70 4.09 10.44
C HIS A 93 -8.27 2.82 11.17
N PRO A 94 -8.03 2.86 12.50
CA PRO A 94 -7.58 1.69 13.27
C PRO A 94 -8.45 0.44 13.12
N ALA A 95 -9.78 0.62 13.03
CA ALA A 95 -10.71 -0.49 12.84
C ALA A 95 -10.52 -1.22 11.50
N VAL A 96 -10.21 -0.49 10.42
CA VAL A 96 -9.95 -1.07 9.10
C VAL A 96 -8.64 -1.87 9.13
N VAL A 97 -7.58 -1.29 9.71
CA VAL A 97 -6.28 -1.96 9.81
C VAL A 97 -6.37 -3.21 10.67
N ARG A 98 -7.00 -3.10 11.85
CA ARG A 98 -7.19 -4.25 12.75
C ARG A 98 -7.94 -5.39 12.06
N GLN A 99 -9.04 -5.10 11.37
CA GLN A 99 -9.81 -6.12 10.67
C GLN A 99 -8.96 -6.85 9.62
N VAL A 100 -8.16 -6.13 8.83
CA VAL A 100 -7.28 -6.76 7.83
C VAL A 100 -6.26 -7.69 8.50
N VAL A 101 -5.68 -7.28 9.63
CA VAL A 101 -4.74 -8.11 10.38
C VAL A 101 -5.41 -9.38 10.92
N GLU A 102 -6.60 -9.26 11.52
CA GLU A 102 -7.38 -10.41 12.01
C GLU A 102 -7.69 -11.40 10.88
N LEU A 103 -8.15 -10.91 9.73
CA LEU A 103 -8.42 -11.75 8.55
C LEU A 103 -7.17 -12.46 8.01
N CYS A 104 -5.99 -11.82 8.08
CA CYS A 104 -4.72 -12.47 7.71
C CYS A 104 -4.39 -13.63 8.68
N LEU A 105 -4.63 -13.45 9.98
CA LEU A 105 -4.41 -14.50 10.98
C LEU A 105 -5.38 -15.68 10.78
N GLU A 106 -6.65 -15.39 10.48
CA GLU A 106 -7.69 -16.37 10.16
C GLU A 106 -7.40 -17.14 8.87
N ALA A 107 -6.77 -16.48 7.89
CA ALA A 107 -6.29 -17.12 6.67
C ALA A 107 -5.09 -18.06 6.91
N GLY A 108 -4.50 -18.03 8.11
CA GLY A 108 -3.41 -18.91 8.51
C GLY A 108 -2.02 -18.30 8.35
N ALA A 109 -1.90 -16.98 8.26
CA ALA A 109 -0.59 -16.32 8.24
C ALA A 109 0.27 -16.77 9.43
N LYS A 110 1.53 -17.11 9.14
CA LYS A 110 2.54 -17.46 10.17
C LYS A 110 2.97 -16.22 10.94
N GLN A 111 3.04 -15.08 10.25
CA GLN A 111 3.42 -13.80 10.83
C GLN A 111 2.74 -12.66 10.07
N VAL A 112 2.25 -11.65 10.80
CA VAL A 112 1.72 -10.41 10.22
C VAL A 112 2.50 -9.22 10.79
N LYS A 113 3.25 -8.54 9.93
CA LYS A 113 4.03 -7.34 10.27
C LYS A 113 3.26 -6.11 9.82
N VAL A 114 3.02 -5.17 10.73
CA VAL A 114 2.37 -3.89 10.44
C VAL A 114 3.39 -2.78 10.57
N LEU A 115 3.65 -2.06 9.47
CA LEU A 115 4.66 -1.00 9.42
C LEU A 115 4.36 0.06 8.35
N ASP A 116 4.91 1.25 8.56
CA ASP A 116 4.92 2.39 7.63
C ASP A 116 6.16 3.26 7.86
N HIS A 117 6.80 3.75 6.79
CA HIS A 117 7.87 4.74 6.89
C HIS A 117 7.27 6.15 7.01
N THR A 118 7.21 6.65 8.24
CA THR A 118 6.45 7.86 8.61
C THR A 118 7.10 9.17 8.18
N CYS A 119 6.32 10.24 8.09
CA CYS A 119 6.83 11.60 7.87
C CYS A 119 7.12 12.32 9.20
N HIS A 120 6.26 12.12 10.20
CA HIS A 120 6.53 12.54 11.58
C HIS A 120 7.30 11.45 12.34
N ASP A 121 7.69 11.72 13.59
CA ASP A 121 8.25 10.71 14.48
C ASP A 121 7.35 9.46 14.53
N ALA A 122 7.95 8.30 14.28
CA ALA A 122 7.19 7.07 14.10
C ALA A 122 6.46 6.65 15.38
N ARG A 123 7.08 6.81 16.56
CA ARG A 123 6.46 6.43 17.85
C ARG A 123 5.22 7.26 18.10
N LYS A 124 5.29 8.56 17.82
CA LYS A 124 4.13 9.46 17.94
C LYS A 124 3.04 9.13 16.92
N ALA A 125 3.40 9.02 15.64
CA ALA A 125 2.44 8.77 14.57
C ALA A 125 1.70 7.43 14.74
N TYR A 126 2.40 6.38 15.14
CA TYR A 126 1.81 5.05 15.36
C TYR A 126 0.85 5.06 16.55
N ALA A 127 1.22 5.75 17.63
CA ALA A 127 0.38 5.87 18.82
C ALA A 127 -0.84 6.76 18.57
N SER A 128 -0.64 7.98 18.06
CA SER A 128 -1.73 8.95 17.89
C SER A 128 -2.70 8.55 16.79
N SER A 129 -2.26 7.87 15.74
CA SER A 129 -3.17 7.27 14.75
C SER A 129 -4.11 6.23 15.34
N GLY A 130 -3.84 5.72 16.55
CA GLY A 130 -4.60 4.65 17.20
C GLY A 130 -4.37 3.26 16.61
N ILE A 131 -3.62 3.15 15.51
CA ILE A 131 -3.41 1.87 14.82
C ILE A 131 -2.54 0.93 15.66
N GLN A 132 -1.48 1.44 16.29
CA GLN A 132 -0.63 0.61 17.14
C GLN A 132 -1.45 -0.05 18.25
N ALA A 133 -2.23 0.73 19.00
CA ALA A 133 -3.06 0.22 20.07
C ALA A 133 -4.11 -0.80 19.57
N ALA A 134 -4.77 -0.52 18.44
CA ALA A 134 -5.77 -1.43 17.87
C ALA A 134 -5.18 -2.77 17.41
N VAL A 135 -3.99 -2.76 16.81
CA VAL A 135 -3.30 -3.98 16.36
C VAL A 135 -2.73 -4.76 17.55
N GLU A 136 -2.10 -4.09 18.51
CA GLU A 136 -1.56 -4.74 19.72
C GLU A 136 -2.66 -5.29 20.64
N ALA A 137 -3.90 -4.82 20.52
CA ALA A 137 -5.05 -5.35 21.24
C ALA A 137 -5.49 -6.74 20.75
N ILE A 138 -5.03 -7.22 19.59
CA ILE A 138 -5.31 -8.57 19.08
C ILE A 138 -4.68 -9.65 19.98
N LYS A 139 -3.58 -9.33 20.68
CA LYS A 139 -2.87 -10.25 21.60
C LYS A 139 -2.49 -11.61 20.99
N ASP A 140 -2.19 -11.64 19.69
CA ASP A 140 -1.68 -12.82 19.01
C ASP A 140 -0.15 -12.73 18.81
N PRO A 141 0.65 -13.75 19.20
CA PRO A 141 2.10 -13.71 19.08
C PRO A 141 2.61 -13.65 17.65
N ARG A 142 1.78 -13.93 16.63
CA ARG A 142 2.12 -13.83 15.20
C ARG A 142 2.09 -12.39 14.69
N VAL A 143 1.51 -11.45 15.44
CA VAL A 143 1.40 -10.04 15.03
C VAL A 143 2.56 -9.22 15.58
N ARG A 144 3.12 -8.35 14.75
CA ARG A 144 4.17 -7.40 15.13
C ARG A 144 3.89 -6.02 14.53
N VAL A 145 3.84 -4.99 15.35
CA VAL A 145 3.94 -3.60 14.88
C VAL A 145 5.42 -3.23 14.89
N GLU A 146 5.99 -2.91 13.74
CA GLU A 146 7.44 -2.70 13.59
C GLU A 146 7.72 -1.26 13.13
N PHE A 147 8.73 -0.65 13.73
CA PHE A 147 9.29 0.60 13.21
C PHE A 147 10.28 0.30 12.10
N VAL A 148 10.25 1.12 11.05
CA VAL A 148 11.18 1.01 9.93
C VAL A 148 12.61 1.26 10.40
N ASP A 149 13.48 0.26 10.20
CA ASP A 149 14.94 0.38 10.35
C ASP A 149 15.57 0.82 9.01
N GLU A 150 16.19 2.00 9.00
CA GLU A 150 16.82 2.57 7.80
C GLU A 150 17.88 1.65 7.18
N ARG A 151 18.53 0.81 7.98
CA ARG A 151 19.57 -0.13 7.52
C ARG A 151 19.00 -1.25 6.66
N ARG A 152 17.68 -1.44 6.68
CA ARG A 152 16.97 -2.46 5.89
C ARG A 152 16.49 -1.95 4.54
N PHE A 153 16.77 -0.69 4.19
CA PHE A 153 16.55 -0.25 2.82
C PHE A 153 17.61 -0.81 1.88
N VAL A 154 17.16 -1.39 0.77
CA VAL A 154 18.03 -1.90 -0.29
C VAL A 154 17.78 -1.14 -1.57
N GLU A 155 18.83 -0.91 -2.33
CA GLU A 155 18.73 -0.20 -3.60
C GLU A 155 18.25 -1.13 -4.71
N VAL A 156 17.24 -0.68 -5.45
CA VAL A 156 16.54 -1.44 -6.48
C VAL A 156 16.44 -0.59 -7.74
N ARG A 157 16.77 -1.16 -8.91
CA ARG A 157 16.52 -0.53 -10.21
C ARG A 157 15.17 -0.96 -10.76
N ALA A 158 14.53 -0.07 -11.48
CA ALA A 158 13.28 -0.32 -12.17
C ALA A 158 13.51 0.01 -13.65
N GLU A 159 13.78 -1.00 -14.48
CA GLU A 159 14.16 -0.78 -15.88
C GLU A 159 13.06 -0.05 -16.67
N LYS A 160 11.79 -0.40 -16.42
CA LYS A 160 10.62 0.23 -17.04
C LYS A 160 10.29 1.61 -16.45
N ALA A 161 11.00 2.08 -15.41
CA ALA A 161 10.74 3.39 -14.81
C ALA A 161 11.23 4.52 -15.71
N LYS A 162 10.43 5.60 -15.81
CA LYS A 162 10.78 6.75 -16.64
C LYS A 162 11.72 7.72 -15.92
N SER A 163 11.55 7.90 -14.61
CA SER A 163 12.30 8.85 -13.77
C SER A 163 12.99 8.17 -12.58
N LEU A 164 12.25 7.39 -11.78
CA LEU A 164 12.77 6.73 -10.57
C LEU A 164 13.46 5.40 -10.89
N LYS A 165 14.45 5.43 -11.79
CA LYS A 165 15.14 4.25 -12.35
C LYS A 165 15.90 3.42 -11.31
N LYS A 166 16.32 4.03 -10.20
CA LYS A 166 17.03 3.38 -9.11
C LYS A 166 16.68 4.08 -7.81
N TRP A 167 16.21 3.33 -6.82
CA TRP A 167 15.80 3.90 -5.54
C TRP A 167 15.89 2.89 -4.40
N TYR A 168 15.74 3.34 -3.17
CA TYR A 168 15.79 2.52 -1.97
C TYR A 168 14.39 2.04 -1.57
N TYR A 169 14.21 0.73 -1.39
CA TYR A 169 12.95 0.09 -1.03
C TYR A 169 13.13 -0.78 0.21
N TYR A 170 12.09 -0.87 1.04
CA TYR A 170 12.19 -1.56 2.32
C TYR A 170 12.26 -3.07 2.12
N LYS A 171 13.35 -3.70 2.58
CA LYS A 171 13.65 -5.11 2.31
C LYS A 171 12.54 -6.06 2.77
N ASP A 172 11.90 -5.82 3.91
CA ASP A 172 10.84 -6.71 4.42
C ASP A 172 9.61 -6.73 3.51
N ILE A 173 9.30 -5.61 2.85
CA ILE A 173 8.21 -5.55 1.87
C ILE A 173 8.57 -6.34 0.61
N LEU A 174 9.85 -6.32 0.22
CA LEU A 174 10.34 -7.08 -0.95
C LEU A 174 10.40 -8.58 -0.66
N GLU A 175 10.78 -8.98 0.56
CA GLU A 175 10.98 -10.38 0.96
C GLU A 175 9.73 -11.06 1.56
N ALA A 176 8.67 -10.30 1.84
CA ALA A 176 7.42 -10.86 2.35
C ALA A 176 6.76 -11.78 1.32
N ASP A 177 6.09 -12.83 1.81
CA ASP A 177 5.34 -13.73 0.95
C ASP A 177 4.12 -12.97 0.38
N ARG A 178 3.48 -12.13 1.21
CA ARG A 178 2.40 -11.20 0.80
C ARG A 178 2.60 -9.78 1.31
N PHE A 179 2.17 -8.82 0.49
CA PHE A 179 2.20 -7.40 0.80
C PHE A 179 0.82 -6.77 0.61
N LEU A 180 0.22 -6.27 1.69
CA LEU A 180 -1.10 -5.65 1.69
C LEU A 180 -0.98 -4.15 1.95
N ASN A 181 -1.77 -3.34 1.27
CA ASN A 181 -1.74 -1.88 1.35
C ASN A 181 -3.07 -1.31 1.83
N ILE A 182 -3.06 -0.49 2.89
CA ILE A 182 -4.26 0.13 3.47
C ILE A 182 -4.11 1.66 3.47
N PRO A 183 -4.23 2.33 2.32
CA PRO A 183 -4.20 3.79 2.25
C PRO A 183 -5.48 4.41 2.83
N VAL A 184 -5.39 5.64 3.30
CA VAL A 184 -6.56 6.52 3.51
C VAL A 184 -6.78 7.38 2.28
N ALA A 185 -8.03 7.56 1.86
CA ALA A 185 -8.40 8.51 0.82
C ALA A 185 -8.38 9.94 1.38
N LYS A 186 -7.48 10.79 0.89
CA LYS A 186 -7.40 12.20 1.31
C LYS A 186 -6.82 13.13 0.26
N HIS A 187 -7.12 14.41 0.42
CA HIS A 187 -6.49 15.52 -0.26
C HIS A 187 -4.97 15.56 0.02
N HIS A 188 -4.21 16.03 -0.96
CA HIS A 188 -2.80 16.35 -0.81
C HIS A 188 -2.44 17.51 -1.74
N SER A 189 -1.84 18.58 -1.21
CA SER A 189 -1.54 19.81 -1.97
C SER A 189 -0.76 19.55 -3.28
N GLU A 190 0.35 18.81 -3.22
CA GLU A 190 1.19 18.57 -4.40
C GLU A 190 0.68 17.43 -5.30
N ALA A 191 0.26 16.31 -4.70
CA ALA A 191 -0.14 15.12 -5.46
C ALA A 191 -1.61 15.10 -5.90
N ARG A 192 -2.38 16.15 -5.56
CA ARG A 192 -3.85 16.21 -5.57
C ARG A 192 -4.49 15.34 -4.50
N LEU A 193 -4.21 14.03 -4.52
CA LEU A 193 -4.75 13.06 -3.56
C LEU A 193 -3.65 12.13 -3.01
N THR A 194 -3.93 11.49 -1.88
CA THR A 194 -3.23 10.31 -1.36
C THR A 194 -4.23 9.16 -1.33
N MET A 195 -3.88 8.07 -2.00
CA MET A 195 -4.64 6.82 -2.10
C MET A 195 -3.64 5.65 -2.32
N CYS A 196 -4.02 4.58 -3.02
CA CYS A 196 -3.25 3.34 -3.19
C CYS A 196 -1.85 3.56 -3.77
N LEU A 197 -1.74 4.24 -4.93
CA LEU A 197 -0.47 4.38 -5.63
C LEU A 197 0.52 5.23 -4.82
N LYS A 198 0.06 6.39 -4.30
CA LYS A 198 0.92 7.30 -3.53
C LYS A 198 1.34 6.75 -2.18
N ASN A 199 0.54 5.87 -1.56
CA ASN A 199 0.89 5.32 -0.25
C ASN A 199 2.23 4.56 -0.27
N MET A 200 2.69 4.08 -1.43
CA MET A 200 4.01 3.46 -1.62
C MET A 200 5.20 4.35 -1.20
N MET A 201 5.02 5.67 -1.08
CA MET A 201 6.00 6.58 -0.48
C MET A 201 6.43 6.17 0.95
N GLY A 202 5.57 5.46 1.67
CA GLY A 202 5.85 4.91 3.00
C GLY A 202 6.58 3.56 2.99
N ALA A 203 7.03 3.08 1.82
CA ALA A 203 7.79 1.84 1.64
C ALA A 203 9.18 2.09 1.00
N ILE A 204 9.53 3.35 0.75
CA ILE A 204 10.81 3.75 0.14
C ILE A 204 11.70 4.49 1.14
N GLY A 205 13.00 4.36 0.97
CA GLY A 205 14.03 5.04 1.77
C GLY A 205 14.64 6.22 1.03
N GLY A 206 15.84 6.60 1.46
CA GLY A 206 16.59 7.72 0.90
C GLY A 206 15.92 9.09 1.13
N TRP A 207 16.42 10.11 0.44
CA TRP A 207 15.84 11.45 0.54
C TRP A 207 14.53 11.55 -0.24
N ARG A 208 13.42 11.15 0.39
CA ARG A 208 12.05 11.18 -0.20
C ARG A 208 11.62 12.56 -0.70
N GLY A 209 12.23 13.64 -0.20
CA GLY A 209 12.04 14.99 -0.73
C GLY A 209 12.37 15.09 -2.22
N ARG A 210 13.40 14.38 -2.69
CA ARG A 210 13.77 14.33 -4.11
C ARG A 210 12.69 13.71 -4.99
N CYS A 211 11.88 12.79 -4.44
CA CYS A 211 10.76 12.21 -5.19
C CYS A 211 9.68 13.24 -5.52
N HIS A 212 9.66 14.42 -4.90
CA HIS A 212 8.70 15.48 -5.22
C HIS A 212 9.05 16.23 -6.52
N VAL A 213 10.31 16.16 -6.97
CA VAL A 213 10.70 16.60 -8.31
C VAL A 213 10.22 15.56 -9.33
N GLY A 214 9.14 15.87 -10.06
CA GLY A 214 8.48 14.90 -10.93
C GLY A 214 7.58 13.92 -10.18
N LEU A 215 7.00 14.35 -9.05
CA LEU A 215 6.21 13.54 -8.11
C LEU A 215 5.30 12.49 -8.75
N HIS A 216 4.48 12.90 -9.71
CA HIS A 216 3.53 12.00 -10.34
C HIS A 216 4.19 10.84 -11.10
N GLN A 217 5.31 11.10 -11.78
CA GLN A 217 6.07 10.04 -12.46
C GLN A 217 6.78 9.14 -11.46
N ASN A 218 7.37 9.70 -10.41
CA ASN A 218 8.04 8.91 -9.38
C ASN A 218 7.06 7.99 -8.63
N ILE A 219 5.84 8.45 -8.36
CA ILE A 219 4.77 7.62 -7.79
C ILE A 219 4.42 6.47 -8.75
N ALA A 220 4.24 6.76 -10.04
CA ALA A 220 3.94 5.71 -11.01
C ALA A 220 5.09 4.69 -11.12
N ASP A 221 6.34 5.17 -11.13
CA ASP A 221 7.54 4.34 -11.26
C ASP A 221 7.76 3.42 -10.05
N MET A 222 7.56 3.90 -8.81
CA MET A 222 7.73 3.04 -7.63
C MET A 222 6.70 1.90 -7.56
N ASN A 223 5.52 2.07 -8.17
CA ASN A 223 4.50 1.02 -8.30
C ASN A 223 4.87 -0.04 -9.36
N LEU A 224 5.95 0.14 -10.13
CA LEU A 224 6.53 -0.96 -10.92
C LEU A 224 7.18 -2.02 -10.01
N VAL A 225 7.77 -1.57 -8.91
CA VAL A 225 8.52 -2.38 -7.92
C VAL A 225 7.60 -2.84 -6.80
N LEU A 226 6.89 -1.90 -6.17
CA LEU A 226 6.01 -2.17 -5.05
C LEU A 226 4.63 -2.56 -5.56
N ARG A 227 4.34 -3.87 -5.54
CA ARG A 227 3.06 -4.42 -6.00
C ARG A 227 2.33 -5.10 -4.85
N PRO A 228 1.47 -4.41 -4.10
CA PRO A 228 0.63 -5.07 -3.11
C PRO A 228 -0.30 -6.10 -3.78
N ASP A 229 -0.54 -7.22 -3.10
CA ASP A 229 -1.42 -8.30 -3.55
C ASP A 229 -2.90 -7.93 -3.32
N LEU A 230 -3.16 -7.06 -2.35
CA LEU A 230 -4.47 -6.51 -2.05
C LEU A 230 -4.33 -5.08 -1.52
N HIS A 231 -5.23 -4.22 -1.98
CA HIS A 231 -5.41 -2.88 -1.48
C HIS A 231 -6.77 -2.76 -0.79
N VAL A 232 -6.80 -2.09 0.37
CA VAL A 232 -8.01 -1.71 1.09
C VAL A 232 -7.99 -0.19 1.26
N LEU A 233 -8.59 0.52 0.32
CA LEU A 233 -8.71 1.97 0.37
C LEU A 233 -9.76 2.37 1.40
N ASP A 234 -9.27 2.92 2.49
CA ASP A 234 -10.08 3.44 3.58
C ASP A 234 -10.70 4.77 3.15
N CYS A 235 -12.02 4.75 2.97
CA CYS A 235 -12.86 5.92 2.76
C CYS A 235 -13.86 6.08 3.91
N THR A 236 -13.62 5.49 5.08
CA THR A 236 -14.54 5.60 6.23
C THR A 236 -14.74 7.06 6.61
N ARG A 237 -13.62 7.79 6.68
CA ARG A 237 -13.51 9.24 6.66
C ARG A 237 -12.50 9.65 5.61
N ILE A 238 -12.74 10.79 4.97
CA ILE A 238 -11.82 11.38 4.00
C ILE A 238 -11.50 12.82 4.38
N LEU A 239 -10.23 13.22 4.26
CA LEU A 239 -9.82 14.61 4.42
C LEU A 239 -9.92 15.30 3.06
N VAL A 240 -10.87 16.22 2.87
CA VAL A 240 -11.17 16.82 1.55
C VAL A 240 -10.34 18.04 1.21
N ARG A 241 -9.71 18.69 2.20
CA ARG A 241 -8.88 19.89 2.01
C ARG A 241 -7.70 19.92 3.00
N ASN A 242 -6.71 20.76 2.72
CA ASN A 242 -5.57 21.03 3.61
C ASN A 242 -4.75 19.81 4.04
N GLY A 243 -4.85 18.71 3.28
CA GLY A 243 -3.94 17.58 3.43
C GLY A 243 -2.48 17.91 3.04
N PRO A 244 -1.52 17.09 3.52
CA PRO A 244 -1.74 15.69 3.88
C PRO A 244 -2.08 15.42 5.35
N THR A 245 -1.93 16.41 6.24
CA THR A 245 -2.17 16.26 7.69
C THR A 245 -3.50 16.84 8.14
N GLY A 246 -4.11 17.71 7.35
CA GLY A 246 -5.28 18.47 7.74
C GLY A 246 -4.94 19.52 8.80
N GLY A 247 -5.81 19.66 9.79
CA GLY A 247 -5.65 20.59 10.91
C GLY A 247 -6.98 21.09 11.46
N ARG A 248 -8.07 20.83 10.75
CA ARG A 248 -9.44 21.22 11.06
C ARG A 248 -10.36 20.04 10.79
N ILE A 249 -11.27 19.76 11.74
CA ILE A 249 -12.21 18.65 11.59
C ILE A 249 -13.26 18.95 10.51
N GLU A 250 -13.50 20.24 10.22
CA GLU A 250 -14.40 20.73 9.19
C GLU A 250 -13.92 20.41 7.77
N ASP A 251 -12.65 20.03 7.61
CA ASP A 251 -12.09 19.55 6.35
C ASP A 251 -12.20 18.02 6.22
N VAL A 252 -12.83 17.33 7.17
CA VAL A 252 -13.05 15.87 7.17
C VAL A 252 -14.52 15.56 6.89
N GLU A 253 -14.76 14.62 5.98
CA GLU A 253 -16.09 14.09 5.69
C GLU A 253 -16.16 12.60 6.04
N VAL A 254 -17.24 12.18 6.69
CA VAL A 254 -17.52 10.75 6.95
C VAL A 254 -18.24 10.18 5.72
N LYS A 255 -17.61 9.25 5.00
CA LYS A 255 -18.27 8.57 3.85
C LYS A 255 -18.76 7.17 4.19
N ASN A 256 -18.30 6.58 5.30
CA ASN A 256 -18.71 5.22 5.72
C ASN A 256 -18.52 4.20 4.60
N LEU A 257 -17.38 4.26 3.90
CA LEU A 257 -17.13 3.48 2.69
C LEU A 257 -15.77 2.78 2.80
N VAL A 258 -15.71 1.53 2.36
CA VAL A 258 -14.45 0.82 2.10
C VAL A 258 -14.46 0.32 0.67
N LEU A 259 -13.33 0.52 -0.01
CA LEU A 259 -13.07 -0.01 -1.33
C LEU A 259 -11.91 -0.99 -1.24
N ALA A 260 -12.04 -2.17 -1.82
CA ALA A 260 -10.98 -3.17 -1.82
C ALA A 260 -10.78 -3.79 -3.21
N GLY A 261 -9.55 -4.13 -3.55
CA GLY A 261 -9.23 -4.75 -4.85
C GLY A 261 -7.73 -4.95 -5.07
N PRO A 262 -7.34 -5.72 -6.10
CA PRO A 262 -5.93 -5.92 -6.44
C PRO A 262 -5.37 -4.82 -7.37
N ASP A 263 -6.23 -4.03 -8.02
CA ASP A 263 -5.82 -3.00 -8.98
C ASP A 263 -5.74 -1.61 -8.30
N PRO A 264 -4.54 -1.06 -8.07
CA PRO A 264 -4.38 0.25 -7.44
C PRO A 264 -4.80 1.41 -8.35
N VAL A 265 -4.70 1.26 -9.67
CA VAL A 265 -5.12 2.31 -10.62
C VAL A 265 -6.64 2.39 -10.64
N ALA A 266 -7.32 1.24 -10.62
CA ALA A 266 -8.78 1.19 -10.56
C ALA A 266 -9.30 1.80 -9.26
N LEU A 267 -8.71 1.42 -8.12
CA LEU A 267 -9.07 1.98 -6.82
C LEU A 267 -8.83 3.49 -6.74
N ASP A 268 -7.71 3.98 -7.25
CA ASP A 268 -7.41 5.41 -7.26
C ASP A 268 -8.30 6.16 -8.26
N ALA A 269 -8.63 5.55 -9.40
CA ALA A 269 -9.55 6.13 -10.39
C ALA A 269 -10.96 6.29 -9.82
N PHE A 270 -11.50 5.25 -9.18
CA PHE A 270 -12.78 5.35 -8.49
C PHE A 270 -12.71 6.31 -7.29
N GLY A 271 -11.64 6.22 -6.49
CA GLY A 271 -11.42 7.07 -5.33
C GLY A 271 -11.35 8.56 -5.68
N ALA A 272 -10.81 8.92 -6.85
CA ALA A 272 -10.81 10.31 -7.34
C ALA A 272 -12.21 10.92 -7.42
N THR A 273 -13.22 10.11 -7.78
CA THR A 273 -14.61 10.57 -7.91
C THR A 273 -15.21 11.00 -6.56
N LEU A 274 -14.71 10.48 -5.45
CA LEU A 274 -15.14 10.86 -4.09
C LEU A 274 -14.77 12.32 -3.75
N PHE A 275 -13.82 12.90 -4.49
CA PHE A 275 -13.37 14.28 -4.37
C PHE A 275 -13.89 15.17 -5.52
N GLY A 276 -14.81 14.67 -6.35
CA GLY A 276 -15.30 15.39 -7.53
C GLY A 276 -14.26 15.55 -8.64
N LEU A 277 -13.21 14.71 -8.65
CA LEU A 277 -12.15 14.72 -9.65
C LEU A 277 -12.34 13.57 -10.64
N LYS A 278 -11.84 13.75 -11.86
CA LYS A 278 -11.71 12.67 -12.84
C LYS A 278 -10.36 11.97 -12.63
N PRO A 279 -10.26 10.66 -12.95
CA PRO A 279 -8.99 9.94 -12.88
C PRO A 279 -7.83 10.65 -13.61
N GLY A 280 -8.14 11.24 -14.78
CA GLY A 280 -7.17 11.98 -15.60
C GLY A 280 -6.65 13.28 -14.99
N ASP A 281 -7.33 13.85 -13.99
CA ASP A 281 -6.91 15.07 -13.30
C ASP A 281 -5.72 14.83 -12.35
N ILE A 282 -5.42 13.55 -12.07
CA ILE A 282 -4.41 13.13 -11.10
C ILE A 282 -3.26 12.45 -11.86
N GLY A 283 -2.16 13.17 -12.03
CA GLY A 283 -1.08 12.75 -12.93
C GLY A 283 -0.48 11.38 -12.63
N TYR A 284 -0.48 10.92 -11.37
CA TYR A 284 0.10 9.61 -11.04
C TYR A 284 -0.81 8.46 -11.46
N ILE A 285 -2.13 8.67 -11.58
CA ILE A 285 -3.09 7.67 -12.04
C ILE A 285 -2.86 7.42 -13.53
N SER A 286 -2.88 8.49 -14.34
CA SER A 286 -2.64 8.40 -15.78
C SER A 286 -1.28 7.77 -16.10
N LYS A 287 -0.22 8.17 -15.37
CA LYS A 287 1.12 7.62 -15.57
C LYS A 287 1.24 6.15 -15.16
N ALA A 288 0.58 5.72 -14.09
CA ALA A 288 0.55 4.32 -13.71
C ALA A 288 -0.23 3.47 -14.72
N TYR A 289 -1.34 4.01 -15.24
CA TYR A 289 -2.09 3.40 -16.34
C TYR A 289 -1.23 3.22 -17.61
N GLU A 290 -0.51 4.26 -18.03
CA GLU A 290 0.45 4.19 -19.17
C GLU A 290 1.54 3.13 -18.97
N LEU A 291 1.93 2.86 -17.73
CA LEU A 291 2.89 1.81 -17.37
C LEU A 291 2.23 0.42 -17.21
N ASN A 292 0.99 0.27 -17.68
CA ASN A 292 0.17 -0.94 -17.60
C ASN A 292 0.05 -1.47 -16.16
N ARG A 293 -0.08 -0.57 -15.16
CA ARG A 293 -0.20 -0.95 -13.74
C ARG A 293 -1.63 -1.17 -13.25
N GLY A 294 -2.60 -1.00 -14.13
CA GLY A 294 -4.02 -1.16 -13.80
C GLY A 294 -4.91 -0.42 -14.78
N GLU A 295 -6.19 -0.33 -14.47
CA GLU A 295 -7.23 0.29 -15.29
C GLU A 295 -7.69 1.64 -14.71
N MET A 296 -7.73 2.68 -15.54
CA MET A 296 -8.23 4.01 -15.12
C MET A 296 -9.60 4.35 -15.71
N ASP A 297 -10.04 3.64 -16.75
CA ASP A 297 -11.35 3.84 -17.36
C ASP A 297 -12.44 3.24 -16.45
N LEU A 298 -13.23 4.12 -15.84
CA LEU A 298 -14.29 3.76 -14.91
C LEU A 298 -15.31 2.76 -15.52
N ASN A 299 -15.51 2.78 -16.84
CA ASN A 299 -16.44 1.87 -17.51
C ASN A 299 -15.93 0.42 -17.62
N LYS A 300 -14.61 0.23 -17.47
CA LYS A 300 -13.95 -1.08 -17.50
C LYS A 300 -13.74 -1.67 -16.11
N ILE A 301 -14.01 -0.89 -15.07
CA ILE A 301 -13.90 -1.32 -13.68
C ILE A 301 -15.19 -2.04 -13.29
N ARG A 302 -15.05 -3.29 -12.85
CA ARG A 302 -16.15 -4.09 -12.32
C ARG A 302 -16.32 -3.83 -10.82
N LEU A 303 -17.46 -3.28 -10.44
CA LEU A 303 -17.83 -3.18 -9.03
C LEU A 303 -18.51 -4.47 -8.57
N VAL A 304 -18.18 -4.93 -7.36
CA VAL A 304 -18.80 -6.08 -6.68
C VAL A 304 -19.24 -5.77 -5.26
#